data_AF-A0A7J7KG31-F1
#
_entry.id   AF-A0A7J7KG31-F1
#
_cell.length_a   1.000
_cell.length_b   1.000
_cell.length_c   1.000
_cell.angle_alpha   90.00
_cell.angle_beta   90.00
_cell.angle_gamma   90.00
#
_symmetry.space_group_name_H-M   'P 1'
#
loop_
_entity.id
_entity.type
_entity.pdbx_description
1 polymer ?
#
loop_
_entity_poly.entity_id
_entity_poly.type
_entity_poly.pdbx_seq_one_letter_code
_entity_poly.pdbx_strand_id
1 'polypeptide(L)'
;MSEVEGSTLFSSLQYYIAGKITPEAQEILDKGAAKSNSYLSELVKISITDTTDNEDEYSEITDIYDIPVVSCDWVILSHKCGKLLPTKPFPPKQTSDQLFANKVFAASHVERSDLDSLWAMITFHGGSTQRSMTENVTHLLCTDTKGKKYGLSENKFKVKVVTSGLGVGMCPG
;
A
#
# COMPACT_ATOMS: atom_id res chain seq x y z
N MET A 1 14.70 -6.00 24.16
CA MET A 1 13.80 -5.93 25.33
C MET A 1 12.76 -4.85 25.10
N SER A 2 11.59 -5.26 24.65
CA SER A 2 10.29 -4.76 25.09
C SER A 2 9.30 -5.82 24.61
N GLU A 3 8.88 -6.68 25.54
CA GLU A 3 7.68 -7.49 25.38
C GLU A 3 6.54 -6.50 25.15
N VAL A 4 5.92 -6.56 23.97
CA VAL A 4 4.74 -5.74 23.67
C VAL A 4 3.58 -6.39 24.41
N GLU A 5 3.30 -5.87 25.61
CA GLU A 5 2.01 -6.05 26.29
C GLU A 5 0.90 -5.84 25.27
N GLY A 6 -0.08 -6.74 25.26
CA GLY A 6 -1.16 -6.81 24.25
C GLY A 6 -1.64 -5.42 23.86
N SER A 7 -1.28 -5.00 22.64
CA SER A 7 -1.53 -3.65 22.18
C SER A 7 -3.03 -3.45 22.10
N THR A 8 -3.61 -2.70 23.05
CA THR A 8 -5.03 -2.30 23.06
C THR A 8 -5.40 -1.39 21.90
N LEU A 9 -4.46 -1.15 20.97
CA LEU A 9 -4.63 -0.37 19.76
C LEU A 9 -5.90 -0.75 18.98
N PHE A 10 -6.20 -2.05 18.88
CA PHE A 10 -7.36 -2.56 18.16
C PHE A 10 -8.58 -2.85 19.05
N SER A 11 -8.50 -2.63 20.37
CA SER A 11 -9.57 -2.99 21.33
C SER A 11 -10.92 -2.27 21.10
N SER A 12 -10.86 -1.08 20.50
CA SER A 12 -12.04 -0.28 20.14
C SER A 12 -12.51 -0.51 18.70
N LEU A 13 -11.81 -1.38 17.95
CA LEU A 13 -12.10 -1.69 16.56
C LEU A 13 -13.11 -2.83 16.48
N GLN A 14 -14.16 -2.61 15.71
CA GLN A 14 -15.09 -3.66 15.29
C GLN A 14 -14.93 -3.82 13.78
N TYR A 15 -14.55 -5.02 13.35
CA TYR A 15 -14.21 -5.28 11.96
C TYR A 15 -14.98 -6.46 11.40
N TYR A 16 -15.13 -6.47 10.08
CA TYR A 16 -15.74 -7.54 9.31
C TYR A 16 -14.73 -8.15 8.35
N ILE A 17 -14.75 -9.46 8.16
CA ILE A 17 -13.88 -10.15 7.20
C ILE A 17 -14.75 -10.52 6.01
N ALA A 18 -14.57 -9.84 4.88
CA ALA A 18 -15.33 -10.10 3.64
C ALA A 18 -14.73 -11.22 2.77
N GLY A 19 -13.55 -11.75 3.14
CA GLY A 19 -12.83 -12.70 2.30
C GLY A 19 -11.66 -13.34 3.03
N LYS A 20 -10.52 -13.46 2.35
CA LYS A 20 -9.32 -14.08 2.93
C LYS A 20 -8.41 -13.03 3.53
N ILE A 21 -7.92 -13.32 4.73
CA ILE A 21 -6.89 -12.53 5.40
C ILE A 21 -5.67 -13.38 5.71
N THR A 22 -4.52 -12.73 5.86
CA THR A 22 -3.26 -13.42 6.16
C THR A 22 -3.22 -13.89 7.62
N PRO A 23 -2.57 -15.03 7.92
CA PRO A 23 -2.45 -15.52 9.30
C PRO A 23 -1.77 -14.51 10.24
N GLU A 24 -0.81 -13.73 9.74
CA GLU A 24 -0.14 -12.66 10.49
C GLU A 24 -1.13 -11.56 10.91
N ALA A 25 -1.99 -11.12 10.00
CA ALA A 25 -3.00 -10.11 10.32
C ALA A 25 -4.06 -10.64 11.32
N GLN A 26 -4.48 -11.90 11.17
CA GLN A 26 -5.41 -12.54 12.11
C GLN A 26 -4.81 -12.58 13.53
N GLU A 27 -3.56 -13.04 13.66
CA GLU A 27 -2.89 -13.14 14.97
C GLU A 27 -2.74 -11.77 15.64
N ILE A 28 -2.46 -10.72 14.87
CA ILE A 28 -2.37 -9.34 15.39
C ILE A 28 -3.74 -8.85 15.89
N LEU A 29 -4.82 -9.12 15.16
CA LEU A 29 -6.18 -8.72 15.55
C LEU A 29 -6.64 -9.45 16.82
N ASP A 30 -6.36 -10.76 16.90
CA ASP A 30 -6.69 -11.60 18.05
C ASP A 30 -5.97 -11.12 19.32
N LYS A 31 -4.65 -10.86 19.21
CA LYS A 31 -3.85 -10.29 20.30
C LYS A 31 -4.23 -8.85 20.65
N GLY A 32 -4.77 -8.11 19.69
CA GLY A 32 -5.17 -6.72 19.83
C GLY A 32 -6.54 -6.52 20.50
N ALA A 33 -7.22 -7.60 20.89
CA ALA A 33 -8.59 -7.59 21.40
C ALA A 33 -9.59 -6.92 20.43
N ALA A 34 -9.33 -7.01 19.13
CA ALA A 34 -10.24 -6.51 18.11
C ALA A 34 -11.52 -7.36 18.09
N LYS A 35 -12.68 -6.73 17.87
CA LYS A 35 -13.96 -7.45 17.81
C LYS A 35 -14.28 -7.79 16.37
N SER A 36 -14.24 -9.08 16.03
CA SER A 36 -14.73 -9.57 14.75
C SER A 36 -16.26 -9.72 14.80
N ASN A 37 -16.94 -9.27 13.76
CA ASN A 37 -18.36 -9.49 13.58
C ASN A 37 -18.57 -10.55 12.48
N SER A 38 -19.41 -11.54 12.75
CA SER A 38 -19.74 -12.60 11.78
C SER A 38 -20.65 -12.12 10.65
N TYR A 39 -21.31 -10.98 10.84
CA TYR A 39 -22.23 -10.38 9.89
C TYR A 39 -21.95 -8.87 9.81
N LEU A 40 -22.20 -8.32 8.63
CA LEU A 40 -22.16 -6.88 8.44
C LEU A 40 -23.25 -6.22 9.30
N SER A 41 -22.86 -5.20 10.06
CA SER A 41 -23.76 -4.48 10.97
C SER A 41 -23.28 -3.05 11.13
N GLU A 42 -24.15 -2.16 11.61
CA GLU A 42 -23.82 -0.74 11.87
C GLU A 42 -22.67 -0.54 12.87
N LEU A 43 -22.31 -1.58 13.62
CA LEU A 43 -21.20 -1.53 14.56
C LEU A 43 -19.84 -1.72 13.89
N VAL A 44 -19.81 -2.33 12.70
CA VAL A 44 -18.57 -2.55 11.93
C VAL A 44 -18.08 -1.21 11.43
N LYS A 45 -16.83 -0.88 11.74
CA LYS A 45 -16.19 0.37 11.30
C LYS A 45 -15.29 0.18 10.08
N ILE A 46 -14.84 -1.04 9.85
CA ILE A 46 -13.88 -1.38 8.80
C ILE A 46 -14.07 -2.81 8.35
N SER A 47 -13.90 -3.07 7.06
CA SER A 47 -13.79 -4.43 6.53
C SER A 47 -12.34 -4.73 6.15
N ILE A 48 -11.87 -5.95 6.41
CA ILE A 48 -10.49 -6.37 6.14
C ILE A 48 -10.51 -7.57 5.21
N THR A 49 -9.85 -7.45 4.07
CA THR A 49 -9.65 -8.54 3.12
C THR A 49 -8.49 -8.27 2.16
N ASP A 50 -7.73 -9.31 1.82
CA ASP A 50 -6.76 -9.26 0.72
C ASP A 50 -7.39 -9.63 -0.63
N THR A 51 -8.53 -10.32 -0.63
CA THR A 51 -9.24 -10.77 -1.84
C THR A 51 -10.67 -10.25 -1.86
N THR A 52 -11.13 -9.83 -3.03
CA THR A 52 -12.53 -9.48 -3.29
C THR A 52 -13.13 -10.60 -4.12
N ASP A 53 -13.24 -11.79 -3.52
CA ASP A 53 -13.76 -12.98 -4.20
C ASP A 53 -15.28 -12.83 -4.51
N ASN A 54 -15.97 -11.94 -3.79
CA ASN A 54 -17.39 -11.64 -3.91
C ASN A 54 -17.61 -10.14 -4.16
N GLU A 55 -17.91 -9.76 -5.41
CA GLU A 55 -18.16 -8.37 -5.80
C GLU A 55 -19.44 -7.81 -5.15
N ASP A 56 -20.48 -8.64 -5.00
CA ASP A 56 -21.74 -8.21 -4.40
C ASP A 56 -21.54 -7.78 -2.94
N GLU A 57 -20.79 -8.57 -2.17
CA GLU A 57 -20.44 -8.26 -0.78
C GLU A 57 -19.55 -7.03 -0.66
N TYR A 58 -18.58 -6.85 -1.57
CA TYR A 58 -17.78 -5.63 -1.62
C TYR A 58 -18.66 -4.40 -1.84
N SER A 59 -19.57 -4.45 -2.82
CA SER A 59 -20.50 -3.35 -3.12
C SER A 59 -21.48 -3.06 -1.98
N GLU A 60 -21.93 -4.09 -1.26
CA GLU A 60 -22.77 -3.89 -0.08
C GLU A 60 -22.00 -3.13 1.00
N ILE A 61 -20.77 -3.53 1.31
CA ILE A 61 -19.94 -2.89 2.34
C ILE A 61 -19.63 -1.44 1.97
N THR A 62 -19.24 -1.16 0.73
CA THR A 62 -18.83 0.19 0.31
C THR A 62 -20.00 1.11 0.00
N ASP A 63 -21.02 0.62 -0.70
CA ASP A 63 -22.06 1.47 -1.29
C ASP A 63 -23.29 1.56 -0.39
N ILE A 64 -23.60 0.51 0.37
CA ILE A 64 -24.75 0.48 1.29
C ILE A 64 -24.34 0.93 2.68
N TYR A 65 -23.25 0.40 3.23
CA TYR A 65 -22.83 0.68 4.61
C TYR A 65 -21.79 1.79 4.74
N ASP A 66 -21.21 2.29 3.63
CA ASP A 66 -20.12 3.28 3.62
C ASP A 66 -18.93 2.87 4.51
N ILE A 67 -18.67 1.56 4.60
CA ILE A 67 -17.59 0.99 5.40
C ILE A 67 -16.34 0.87 4.53
N PRO A 68 -15.18 1.41 4.96
CA PRO A 68 -13.94 1.25 4.22
C PRO A 68 -13.48 -0.22 4.25
N VAL A 69 -13.15 -0.75 3.07
CA VAL A 69 -12.51 -2.07 2.90
C VAL A 69 -11.00 -1.88 2.79
N VAL A 70 -10.23 -2.59 3.61
CA VAL A 70 -8.76 -2.50 3.64
C VAL A 70 -8.06 -3.85 3.50
N SER A 71 -6.80 -3.83 3.05
CA SER A 71 -5.93 -5.01 3.00
C SER A 71 -5.33 -5.36 4.36
N CYS A 72 -4.79 -6.58 4.45
CA CYS A 72 -4.07 -7.07 5.63
C CYS A 72 -2.85 -6.20 5.98
N ASP A 73 -2.26 -5.52 5.00
CA ASP A 73 -1.12 -4.64 5.20
C ASP A 73 -1.47 -3.46 6.13
N TRP A 74 -2.72 -2.99 6.12
CA TRP A 74 -3.19 -1.97 7.04
C TRP A 74 -3.05 -2.42 8.50
N VAL A 75 -3.40 -3.66 8.81
CA VAL A 75 -3.31 -4.23 10.16
C VAL A 75 -1.85 -4.34 10.60
N ILE A 76 -1.02 -4.96 9.75
CA ILE A 76 0.38 -5.24 10.03
C ILE A 76 1.15 -3.93 10.24
N LEU A 77 0.94 -2.95 9.36
CA LEU A 77 1.63 -1.67 9.45
C LEU A 77 1.07 -0.80 10.57
N SER A 78 -0.23 -0.84 10.86
CA SER A 78 -0.80 -0.15 12.03
C SER A 78 -0.21 -0.67 13.33
N HIS A 79 -0.05 -2.00 13.44
CA HIS A 79 0.61 -2.63 14.59
C HIS A 79 2.08 -2.20 14.69
N LYS A 80 2.85 -2.27 13.59
CA LYS A 80 4.26 -1.85 13.56
C LYS A 80 4.44 -0.36 13.89
N CYS A 81 3.49 0.49 13.49
CA CYS A 81 3.51 1.92 13.80
C CYS A 81 2.96 2.26 15.19
N GLY A 82 2.34 1.31 15.90
CA GLY A 82 1.66 1.56 17.18
C GLY A 82 0.48 2.53 17.08
N LYS A 83 -0.08 2.74 15.88
CA LYS A 83 -1.21 3.65 15.62
C LYS A 83 -2.07 3.14 14.47
N LEU A 84 -3.37 3.41 14.51
CA LEU A 84 -4.26 3.11 13.39
C LEU A 84 -3.92 4.03 12.21
N LEU A 85 -3.54 3.43 11.08
CA LEU A 85 -3.21 4.16 9.88
C LEU A 85 -4.47 4.61 9.12
N PRO A 86 -4.38 5.58 8.21
CA PRO A 86 -5.47 5.90 7.29
C PRO A 86 -5.84 4.66 6.46
N THR A 87 -7.11 4.49 6.10
CA THR A 87 -7.62 3.30 5.37
C THR A 87 -7.41 3.40 3.85
N LYS A 88 -7.60 4.60 3.28
CA LYS A 88 -7.48 4.89 1.84
C LYS A 88 -6.19 4.38 1.14
N PRO A 89 -4.99 4.42 1.76
CA PRO A 89 -3.76 3.89 1.17
C PRO A 89 -3.71 2.37 1.04
N PHE A 90 -4.62 1.65 1.70
CA PHE A 90 -4.53 0.20 1.86
C PHE A 90 -5.80 -0.47 1.33
N PRO A 91 -6.19 -0.29 0.07
CA PRO A 91 -7.35 -1.02 -0.43
C PRO A 91 -7.00 -2.50 -0.62
N PRO A 92 -7.99 -3.37 -0.85
CA PRO A 92 -7.77 -4.76 -1.19
C PRO A 92 -6.91 -4.90 -2.44
N LYS A 93 -6.01 -5.89 -2.47
CA LYS A 93 -4.98 -6.06 -3.51
C LYS A 93 -5.52 -6.21 -4.94
N GLN A 94 -6.80 -6.55 -5.09
CA GLN A 94 -7.46 -6.73 -6.39
C GLN A 94 -8.16 -5.48 -6.93
N THR A 95 -8.31 -4.42 -6.13
CA THR A 95 -8.96 -3.18 -6.61
C THR A 95 -7.99 -2.40 -7.51
N SER A 96 -8.27 -2.37 -8.81
CA SER A 96 -7.39 -1.77 -9.83
C SER A 96 -7.52 -0.25 -9.97
N ASP A 97 -8.38 0.39 -9.18
CA ASP A 97 -8.85 1.75 -9.44
C ASP A 97 -7.93 2.84 -8.88
N GLN A 98 -6.83 2.45 -8.23
CA GLN A 98 -5.85 3.39 -7.75
C GLN A 98 -4.91 3.87 -8.86
N LEU A 99 -4.55 5.17 -8.83
CA LEU A 99 -3.73 5.83 -9.84
C LEU A 99 -2.42 5.09 -10.17
N PHE A 100 -1.78 4.48 -9.17
CA PHE A 100 -0.54 3.72 -9.32
C PHE A 100 -0.72 2.22 -9.10
N ALA A 101 -1.94 1.69 -9.23
CA ALA A 101 -2.20 0.27 -9.14
C ALA A 101 -1.29 -0.52 -10.09
N ASN A 102 -0.69 -1.60 -9.57
CA ASN A 102 0.27 -2.46 -10.28
C ASN A 102 1.52 -1.73 -10.81
N LYS A 103 1.84 -0.54 -10.29
CA LYS A 103 3.06 0.19 -10.64
C LYS A 103 4.08 0.02 -9.53
N VAL A 104 5.29 -0.36 -9.93
CA VAL A 104 6.45 -0.43 -9.03
C VAL A 104 7.47 0.63 -9.41
N PHE A 105 7.85 1.46 -8.44
CA PHE A 105 8.76 2.59 -8.61
C PHE A 105 10.10 2.30 -7.96
N ALA A 106 11.18 2.62 -8.67
CA ALA A 106 12.51 2.73 -8.11
C ALA A 106 12.99 4.18 -8.23
N ALA A 107 13.94 4.59 -7.40
CA ALA A 107 14.49 5.94 -7.48
C ALA A 107 16.02 5.95 -7.49
N SER A 108 16.60 6.96 -8.15
CA SER A 108 18.04 7.20 -8.25
C SER A 108 18.35 8.69 -8.20
N HIS A 109 19.40 9.09 -7.46
CA HIS A 109 19.85 10.49 -7.38
C HIS A 109 18.80 11.51 -6.87
N VAL A 110 17.75 11.05 -6.18
CA VAL A 110 16.77 11.91 -5.50
C VAL A 110 17.20 12.08 -4.03
N GLU A 111 17.03 13.28 -3.47
CA GLU A 111 17.32 13.54 -2.05
C GLU A 111 16.38 12.76 -1.12
N ARG A 112 16.85 12.43 0.10
CA ARG A 112 16.07 11.59 1.03
C ARG A 112 14.74 12.20 1.44
N SER A 113 14.70 13.51 1.72
CA SER A 113 13.47 14.22 2.08
C SER A 113 12.39 14.13 0.99
N ASP A 114 12.81 14.27 -0.26
CA ASP A 114 11.92 14.19 -1.42
C ASP A 114 11.51 12.73 -1.68
N LEU A 115 12.44 11.79 -1.51
CA LEU A 115 12.14 10.35 -1.61
C LEU A 115 11.09 9.91 -0.61
N ASP A 116 11.17 10.36 0.63
CA ASP A 116 10.19 9.99 1.66
C ASP A 116 8.79 10.51 1.29
N SER A 117 8.72 11.74 0.77
CA SER A 117 7.48 12.35 0.28
C SER A 117 6.93 11.61 -0.96
N LEU A 118 7.80 11.25 -1.91
CA LEU A 118 7.44 10.50 -3.10
C LEU A 118 6.96 9.09 -2.76
N TRP A 119 7.62 8.40 -1.82
CA TRP A 119 7.20 7.09 -1.34
C TRP A 119 5.86 7.14 -0.63
N ALA A 120 5.65 8.13 0.23
CA ALA A 120 4.34 8.33 0.84
C ALA A 120 3.25 8.53 -0.22
N MET A 121 3.48 9.40 -1.21
CA MET A 121 2.52 9.66 -2.30
C MET A 121 2.27 8.43 -3.17
N ILE A 122 3.33 7.71 -3.56
CA ILE A 122 3.22 6.53 -4.41
C ILE A 122 2.43 5.44 -3.71
N THR A 123 2.77 5.13 -2.47
CA THR A 123 2.06 4.12 -1.67
C THR A 123 0.64 4.55 -1.36
N PHE A 124 0.39 5.83 -1.08
CA PHE A 124 -0.97 6.36 -0.88
C PHE A 124 -1.89 6.13 -2.08
N HIS A 125 -1.32 6.16 -3.29
CA HIS A 125 -2.04 5.97 -4.54
C HIS A 125 -1.89 4.55 -5.12
N GLY A 126 -1.55 3.56 -4.30
CA GLY A 126 -1.56 2.13 -4.69
C GLY A 126 -0.30 1.61 -5.37
N GLY A 127 0.75 2.42 -5.41
CA GLY A 127 2.03 2.04 -6.00
C GLY A 127 2.96 1.35 -4.99
N SER A 128 3.79 0.47 -5.50
CA SER A 128 4.87 -0.17 -4.75
C SER A 128 6.19 0.58 -4.95
N THR A 129 7.05 0.56 -3.93
CA THR A 129 8.37 1.20 -4.00
C THR A 129 9.47 0.16 -3.79
N GLN A 130 10.59 0.30 -4.50
CA GLN A 130 11.74 -0.59 -4.31
C GLN A 130 13.06 0.17 -4.43
N ARG A 131 14.04 -0.25 -3.62
CA ARG A 131 15.39 0.32 -3.67
C ARG A 131 16.24 -0.26 -4.79
N SER A 132 16.03 -1.51 -5.17
CA SER A 132 16.82 -2.18 -6.21
C SER A 132 16.18 -1.99 -7.59
N MET A 133 17.02 -2.00 -8.64
CA MET A 133 16.53 -2.00 -10.02
C MET A 133 16.38 -3.46 -10.48
N THR A 134 15.15 -3.91 -10.63
CA THR A 134 14.78 -5.26 -11.06
C THR A 134 13.86 -5.19 -12.29
N GLU A 135 13.60 -6.32 -12.95
CA GLU A 135 12.67 -6.39 -14.08
C GLU A 135 11.22 -6.06 -13.71
N ASN A 136 10.87 -6.15 -12.42
CA ASN A 136 9.56 -5.79 -11.90
C ASN A 136 9.37 -4.26 -11.74
N VAL A 137 10.45 -3.47 -11.84
CA VAL A 137 10.33 -2.01 -11.83
C VAL A 137 9.57 -1.57 -13.08
N THR A 138 8.55 -0.75 -12.91
CA THR A 138 7.79 -0.16 -14.04
C THR A 138 8.21 1.29 -14.32
N HIS A 139 8.63 2.01 -13.27
CA HIS A 139 8.99 3.42 -13.33
C HIS A 139 10.28 3.69 -12.56
N LEU A 140 11.21 4.44 -13.18
CA LEU A 140 12.41 4.94 -12.52
C LEU A 140 12.27 6.46 -12.32
N LEU A 141 12.30 6.89 -11.07
CA LEU A 141 12.38 8.30 -10.70
C LEU A 141 13.85 8.70 -10.61
N CYS A 142 14.29 9.67 -11.41
CA CYS A 142 15.65 10.19 -11.29
C CYS A 142 15.72 11.67 -11.60
N THR A 143 16.66 12.38 -10.98
CA THR A 143 16.90 13.81 -11.23
C THR A 143 17.97 14.06 -12.29
N ASP A 144 18.75 13.03 -12.63
CA ASP A 144 19.84 13.06 -13.61
C ASP A 144 19.75 11.82 -14.52
N THR A 145 20.21 11.95 -15.76
CA THR A 145 20.28 10.87 -16.76
C THR A 145 21.55 10.04 -16.64
N LYS A 146 22.08 9.95 -15.41
CA LYS A 146 23.35 9.30 -15.10
C LYS A 146 23.16 8.21 -14.05
N GLY A 147 24.10 7.28 -14.03
CA GLY A 147 24.18 6.23 -13.02
C GLY A 147 23.66 4.86 -13.48
N LYS A 148 24.01 3.83 -12.69
CA LYS A 148 23.77 2.42 -13.05
C LYS A 148 22.29 2.10 -13.28
N LYS A 149 21.39 2.72 -12.51
CA LYS A 149 19.94 2.49 -12.63
C LYS A 149 19.38 3.06 -13.93
N TYR A 150 19.81 4.26 -14.33
CA TYR A 150 19.42 4.89 -15.59
C TYR A 150 19.90 4.07 -16.81
N GLY A 151 21.16 3.64 -16.79
CA GLY A 151 21.70 2.78 -17.86
C GLY A 151 20.96 1.44 -17.98
N LEU A 152 20.50 0.87 -16.86
CA LEU A 152 19.69 -0.35 -16.86
C LEU A 152 18.25 -0.12 -17.34
N SER A 153 17.64 1.03 -17.04
CA SER A 153 16.31 1.40 -17.54
C SER A 153 16.28 1.74 -19.02
N GLU A 154 17.39 2.20 -19.62
CA GLU A 154 17.44 2.40 -21.07
C GLU A 154 17.78 1.12 -21.83
N ASN A 155 18.74 0.35 -21.33
CA ASN A 155 19.34 -0.73 -22.13
C ASN A 155 18.83 -2.14 -21.81
N LYS A 156 18.19 -2.36 -20.65
CA LYS A 156 17.86 -3.71 -20.17
C LYS A 156 16.39 -3.92 -19.82
N PHE A 157 15.77 -2.93 -19.21
CA PHE A 157 14.38 -3.02 -18.77
C PHE A 157 13.58 -1.93 -19.49
N LYS A 158 12.43 -2.24 -20.11
CA LYS A 158 11.55 -1.22 -20.74
C LYS A 158 10.85 -0.36 -19.66
N VAL A 159 11.62 0.42 -18.91
CA VAL A 159 11.16 1.17 -17.74
C VAL A 159 10.97 2.63 -18.10
N LYS A 160 9.83 3.21 -17.70
CA LYS A 160 9.58 4.63 -17.94
C LYS A 160 10.41 5.47 -16.97
N VAL A 161 11.30 6.29 -17.50
CA VAL A 161 12.09 7.24 -16.70
C VAL A 161 11.28 8.52 -16.51
N VAL A 162 11.16 8.98 -15.26
CA VAL A 162 10.48 10.23 -14.90
C VAL A 162 11.50 11.14 -14.23
N THR A 163 11.76 12.29 -14.85
CA THR A 163 12.70 13.31 -14.38
C THR A 163 11.97 14.57 -13.93
N SER A 164 12.32 15.10 -12.75
CA SER A 164 11.89 16.44 -12.33
C SER A 164 12.67 17.44 -13.16
N GLY A 165 12.02 18.05 -14.16
CA GLY A 165 12.65 18.92 -15.15
C GLY A 165 13.26 20.19 -14.56
N LEU A 166 14.52 20.10 -14.14
CA LEU A 166 15.49 21.21 -14.20
C LEU A 166 16.71 20.87 -15.08
N GLY A 167 16.70 19.69 -15.72
CA GLY A 167 17.63 19.34 -16.79
C GLY A 167 16.97 19.48 -18.15
N VAL A 168 17.08 20.65 -18.77
CA VAL A 168 16.95 20.78 -20.23
C VAL A 168 18.01 19.84 -20.84
N GLY A 169 17.58 18.72 -21.42
CA GLY A 169 18.53 17.70 -21.88
C GLY A 169 17.87 16.53 -22.61
N MET A 170 17.29 16.85 -23.77
CA MET A 170 17.20 16.01 -24.97
C MET A 170 17.09 14.48 -24.79
N CYS A 171 15.91 13.94 -25.13
CA CYS A 171 15.83 12.60 -25.71
C CYS A 171 16.48 12.65 -27.11
N PRO A 172 17.48 11.82 -27.45
CA PRO A 172 17.71 11.46 -28.84
C PRO A 172 16.65 10.42 -29.23
N GLY A 173 16.09 10.59 -30.43
CA GLY A 173 15.19 9.63 -31.07
C GLY A 173 15.90 8.41 -31.63
#